data_AF-A0A2W4LHT3-F1
#
_entry.id   AF-A0A2W4LHT3-F1
#
_cell.length_a   1.000
_cell.length_b   1.000
_cell.length_c   1.000
_cell.angle_alpha   90.00
_cell.angle_beta   90.00
_cell.angle_gamma   90.00
#
_symmetry.space_group_name_H-M   'P 1'
#
loop_
_entity.id
_entity.type
_entity.pdbx_description
1 polymer ?
#
loop_
_entity_poly.entity_id
_entity_poly.type
_entity_poly.pdbx_seq_one_letter_code
_entity_poly.pdbx_strand_id
1 'polypeptide(L)'
;MLAHYKLRGDRPILLASAGAVGGGPMRAITAQLLRLGHEAQVVIVCGRNERLRRELARITESQASRFRILGFTDEMPSLMRVATLFIGKPGGLTASECLAAGLPMVIVAPIPGQEERNSDHLLEQGVALRCNQVTTMAWKIDRLLADPERLEQMRRNAQRMGRPDSARVIVETLLHEEAAPVALDPDTQELIAEAARGFGGPVMVYDAATDELLGTISEGQLAVLSAVLERESPDDNDFYIDGPTIELLRDRGADADLLALLEQAIEERGEVEIRWEREE
;
A
#
# COMPACT_ATOMS: atom_id res chain seq x y z
N MET A 1 28.75 -8.95 -0.66
CA MET A 1 28.09 -8.16 0.39
C MET A 1 26.89 -8.86 1.04
N LEU A 2 26.47 -10.08 0.62
CA LEU A 2 25.33 -10.80 1.25
C LEU A 2 25.64 -12.30 1.50
N ALA A 3 26.92 -12.63 1.73
CA ALA A 3 27.37 -14.01 1.85
C ALA A 3 26.74 -14.74 3.06
N HIS A 4 26.40 -14.01 4.13
CA HIS A 4 25.74 -14.56 5.31
C HIS A 4 24.32 -15.06 5.04
N TYR A 5 23.62 -14.47 4.05
CA TYR A 5 22.32 -14.98 3.61
C TYR A 5 22.43 -16.23 2.73
N LYS A 6 23.64 -16.65 2.34
CA LYS A 6 23.89 -17.82 1.48
C LYS A 6 23.06 -17.78 0.20
N LEU A 7 22.90 -16.58 -0.38
CA LEU A 7 22.23 -16.37 -1.65
C LEU A 7 23.21 -16.69 -2.79
N ARG A 8 22.76 -17.48 -3.76
CA ARG A 8 23.50 -17.77 -4.98
C ARG A 8 23.08 -16.81 -6.09
N GLY A 9 24.05 -16.38 -6.91
CA GLY A 9 23.82 -15.49 -8.05
C GLY A 9 23.49 -16.21 -9.37
N ASP A 10 23.42 -17.53 -9.36
CA ASP A 10 23.11 -18.37 -10.53
C ASP A 10 21.60 -18.61 -10.72
N ARG A 11 20.77 -18.02 -9.87
CA ARG A 11 19.32 -18.18 -9.88
C ARG A 11 18.62 -16.89 -9.44
N PRO A 12 17.36 -16.67 -9.85
CA PRO A 12 16.61 -15.48 -9.47
C PRO A 12 16.48 -15.31 -7.95
N ILE A 13 16.52 -14.06 -7.49
CA ILE A 13 16.27 -13.69 -6.10
C ILE A 13 14.99 -12.85 -6.04
N LEU A 14 13.96 -13.37 -5.37
CA LEU A 14 12.70 -12.68 -5.15
C LEU A 14 12.72 -12.03 -3.77
N LEU A 15 12.61 -10.71 -3.72
CA LEU A 15 12.59 -9.94 -2.47
C LEU A 15 11.15 -9.52 -2.17
N ALA A 16 10.53 -10.12 -1.16
CA ALA A 16 9.20 -9.74 -0.70
C ALA A 16 9.28 -8.91 0.57
N SER A 17 8.54 -7.79 0.64
CA SER A 17 8.53 -6.90 1.80
C SER A 17 7.13 -6.69 2.34
N ALA A 18 7.00 -6.83 3.66
CA ALA A 18 5.79 -6.54 4.43
C ALA A 18 5.67 -5.06 4.85
N GLY A 19 6.63 -4.22 4.44
CA GLY A 19 6.82 -2.87 4.97
C GLY A 19 7.39 -2.85 6.39
N ALA A 20 7.65 -1.65 6.92
CA ALA A 20 8.33 -1.49 8.22
C ALA A 20 7.55 -2.07 9.41
N VAL A 21 6.21 -1.96 9.39
CA VAL A 21 5.33 -2.46 10.46
C VAL A 21 5.00 -3.96 10.29
N GLY A 22 5.14 -4.49 9.07
CA GLY A 22 4.93 -5.91 8.79
C GLY A 22 3.46 -6.30 8.60
N GLY A 23 2.81 -5.70 7.60
CA GLY A 23 1.38 -5.93 7.29
C GLY A 23 1.13 -6.51 5.90
N GLY A 24 -0.14 -6.51 5.48
CA GLY A 24 -0.58 -6.99 4.16
C GLY A 24 -0.66 -8.51 4.03
N PRO A 25 -0.94 -9.02 2.82
CA PRO A 25 -1.26 -10.44 2.58
C PRO A 25 -0.02 -11.34 2.52
N MET A 26 0.99 -11.10 3.36
CA MET A 26 2.29 -11.79 3.30
C MET A 26 2.21 -13.32 3.47
N ARG A 27 1.23 -13.80 4.24
CA ARG A 27 0.96 -15.25 4.34
C ARG A 27 0.53 -15.83 3.00
N ALA A 28 -0.42 -15.17 2.33
CA ALA A 28 -0.89 -15.58 1.01
C ALA A 28 0.21 -15.45 -0.06
N ILE A 29 1.01 -14.38 0.00
CA ILE A 29 2.20 -14.21 -0.85
C ILE A 29 3.16 -15.39 -0.64
N THR A 30 3.49 -15.72 0.61
CA THR A 30 4.41 -16.84 0.93
C THR A 30 3.86 -18.18 0.43
N ALA A 31 2.56 -18.43 0.61
CA ALA A 31 1.90 -19.64 0.11
C ALA A 31 2.01 -19.79 -1.42
N GLN A 32 1.96 -18.68 -2.16
CA GLN A 32 2.16 -18.68 -3.61
C GLN A 32 3.63 -18.86 -4.00
N LEU A 33 4.55 -18.22 -3.28
CA LEU A 33 5.99 -18.39 -3.52
C LEU A 33 6.46 -19.83 -3.28
N LEU A 34 5.87 -20.55 -2.33
CA LEU A 34 6.11 -21.97 -2.11
C LEU A 34 5.69 -22.86 -3.30
N ARG A 35 4.74 -22.38 -4.12
CA ARG A 35 4.17 -23.08 -5.29
C ARG A 35 4.85 -22.71 -6.61
N LEU A 36 5.82 -21.81 -6.60
CA LEU A 36 6.57 -21.42 -7.81
C LEU A 36 7.27 -22.64 -8.42
N GLY A 37 7.04 -22.85 -9.71
CA GLY A 37 7.69 -23.91 -10.49
C GLY A 37 9.14 -23.59 -10.84
N HIS A 38 9.49 -22.32 -10.97
CA HIS A 38 10.86 -21.91 -11.24
C HIS A 38 11.76 -22.06 -10.00
N GLU A 39 13.00 -22.53 -10.19
CA GLU A 39 14.01 -22.51 -9.14
C GLU A 39 14.43 -21.05 -8.86
N ALA A 40 14.05 -20.53 -7.70
CA ALA A 40 14.30 -19.14 -7.30
C ALA A 40 14.50 -19.06 -5.78
N GLN A 41 15.42 -18.21 -5.32
CA GLN A 41 15.60 -17.88 -3.90
C GLN A 41 14.62 -16.80 -3.48
N VAL A 42 14.13 -16.89 -2.25
CA VAL A 42 13.16 -15.92 -1.71
C VAL A 42 13.72 -15.32 -0.42
N VAL A 43 13.75 -14.00 -0.36
CA VAL A 43 14.01 -13.24 0.86
C VAL A 43 12.72 -12.52 1.23
N ILE A 44 12.22 -12.77 2.43
CA ILE A 44 11.02 -12.11 2.96
C ILE A 44 11.45 -11.21 4.12
N VAL A 45 11.14 -9.92 4.04
CA VAL A 45 11.39 -8.94 5.09
C VAL A 45 10.08 -8.61 5.78
N CYS A 46 9.93 -9.05 7.04
CA CYS A 46 8.71 -8.89 7.83
C CYS A 46 8.66 -7.57 8.62
N GLY A 47 9.67 -6.71 8.50
CA GLY A 47 9.77 -5.49 9.30
C GLY A 47 9.79 -5.81 10.80
N ARG A 48 9.10 -5.00 11.60
CA ARG A 48 9.04 -5.16 13.06
C ARG A 48 8.04 -6.23 13.53
N ASN A 49 7.32 -6.90 12.61
CA ASN A 49 6.36 -7.92 12.95
C ASN A 49 7.03 -9.28 13.22
N GLU A 50 7.52 -9.45 14.44
CA GLU A 50 8.21 -10.67 14.89
C GLU A 50 7.28 -11.90 14.95
N ARG A 51 5.96 -11.68 15.12
CA ARG A 51 4.97 -12.76 15.05
C ARG A 51 4.90 -13.33 13.62
N LEU A 52 4.76 -12.45 12.63
CA LEU A 52 4.77 -12.83 11.21
C LEU A 52 6.09 -13.50 10.83
N ARG A 53 7.24 -12.95 11.26
CA ARG A 53 8.56 -13.55 11.00
C ARG A 53 8.64 -15.00 11.46
N ARG A 54 8.28 -15.28 12.72
CA ARG A 54 8.32 -16.64 13.29
C ARG A 54 7.35 -17.59 12.59
N GLU A 55 6.17 -17.10 12.23
CA GLU A 55 5.19 -17.89 11.51
C GLU A 55 5.67 -18.29 10.11
N LEU A 56 6.13 -17.32 9.32
CA LEU A 56 6.64 -17.59 7.97
C LEU A 56 7.90 -18.46 8.00
N ALA A 57 8.76 -18.31 9.01
CA ALA A 57 9.91 -19.20 9.22
C ALA A 57 9.48 -20.66 9.41
N ARG A 58 8.42 -20.93 10.19
CA ARG A 58 7.87 -22.28 10.37
C ARG A 58 7.25 -22.83 9.08
N ILE A 59 6.44 -22.01 8.39
CA ILE A 59 5.76 -22.43 7.15
C ILE A 59 6.77 -22.77 6.04
N THR A 60 7.91 -22.09 6.02
CA THR A 60 8.96 -22.26 5.00
C THR A 60 10.09 -23.20 5.41
N GLU A 61 10.02 -23.83 6.59
CA GLU A 61 11.10 -24.65 7.17
C GLU A 61 11.52 -25.81 6.25
N SER A 62 10.56 -26.48 5.60
CA SER A 62 10.83 -27.55 4.64
C SER A 62 11.59 -27.09 3.39
N GLN A 63 11.61 -25.78 3.11
CA GLN A 63 12.34 -25.14 2.02
C GLN A 63 13.35 -24.10 2.55
N ALA A 64 13.92 -24.32 3.75
CA ALA A 64 14.85 -23.38 4.38
C ALA A 64 16.11 -23.09 3.57
N SER A 65 16.49 -23.93 2.59
CA SER A 65 17.58 -23.63 1.65
C SER A 65 17.20 -22.52 0.65
N ARG A 66 15.91 -22.42 0.30
CA ARG A 66 15.32 -21.50 -0.67
C ARG A 66 14.83 -20.20 -0.04
N PHE A 67 14.30 -20.25 1.18
CA PHE A 67 13.70 -19.11 1.86
C PHE A 67 14.62 -18.52 2.94
N ARG A 68 14.65 -17.19 3.02
CA ARG A 68 15.26 -16.43 4.13
C ARG A 68 14.19 -15.49 4.69
N ILE A 69 13.82 -15.68 5.95
CA ILE A 69 12.80 -14.87 6.63
C ILE A 69 13.49 -13.92 7.61
N LEU A 70 13.43 -12.64 7.31
CA LEU A 70 14.09 -11.57 8.03
C LEU A 70 13.07 -10.74 8.81
N GLY A 71 13.51 -10.15 9.93
CA GLY A 71 12.77 -9.09 10.62
C GLY A 71 13.06 -7.74 9.96
N PHE A 72 13.18 -6.70 10.77
CA PHE A 72 13.71 -5.42 10.33
C PHE A 72 15.19 -5.57 9.93
N THR A 73 15.62 -4.87 8.88
CA THR A 73 17.00 -4.95 8.37
C THR A 73 17.44 -3.61 7.81
N ASP A 74 18.70 -3.25 8.07
CA ASP A 74 19.37 -2.09 7.48
C ASP A 74 20.05 -2.44 6.14
N GLU A 75 19.98 -3.71 5.71
CA GLU A 75 20.60 -4.19 4.48
C GLU A 75 19.63 -4.14 3.27
N MET A 76 18.49 -3.44 3.38
CA MET A 76 17.49 -3.34 2.32
C MET A 76 18.07 -2.85 0.98
N PRO A 77 18.93 -1.80 0.92
CA PRO A 77 19.54 -1.37 -0.34
C PRO A 77 20.39 -2.47 -0.99
N SER A 78 21.12 -3.23 -0.17
CA SER A 78 21.94 -4.36 -0.62
C SER A 78 21.07 -5.50 -1.17
N LEU A 79 19.97 -5.82 -0.47
CA LEU A 79 19.00 -6.83 -0.90
C LEU A 79 18.33 -6.44 -2.21
N MET A 80 17.87 -5.19 -2.35
CA MET A 80 17.26 -4.69 -3.58
C MET A 80 18.23 -4.75 -4.76
N ARG A 81 19.51 -4.41 -4.54
CA ARG A 81 20.53 -4.42 -5.61
C ARG A 81 20.83 -5.82 -6.18
N VAL A 82 20.65 -6.89 -5.40
CA VAL A 82 20.85 -8.27 -5.88
C VAL A 82 19.56 -8.97 -6.26
N ALA A 83 18.41 -8.39 -5.92
CA ALA A 83 17.11 -8.96 -6.23
C ALA A 83 16.85 -8.92 -7.74
N THR A 84 16.14 -9.93 -8.21
CA THR A 84 15.61 -10.02 -9.58
C THR A 84 14.24 -9.37 -9.68
N LEU A 85 13.41 -9.54 -8.65
CA LEU A 85 12.08 -8.94 -8.55
C LEU A 85 11.82 -8.50 -7.10
N PHE A 86 11.20 -7.33 -6.97
CA PHE A 86 10.58 -6.91 -5.71
C PHE A 86 9.11 -7.34 -5.68
N ILE A 87 8.60 -7.77 -4.53
CA ILE A 87 7.20 -8.18 -4.33
C ILE A 87 6.64 -7.41 -3.14
N GLY A 88 5.62 -6.61 -3.37
CA GLY A 88 5.00 -5.83 -2.28
C GLY A 88 4.12 -4.70 -2.77
N LYS A 89 3.92 -3.72 -1.89
CA LYS A 89 3.13 -2.52 -2.17
C LYS A 89 3.97 -1.46 -2.89
N PRO A 90 3.38 -0.63 -3.75
CA PRO A 90 4.08 0.42 -4.49
C PRO A 90 4.07 1.74 -3.71
N GLY A 91 4.43 1.70 -2.42
CA GLY A 91 4.60 2.92 -1.62
C GLY A 91 5.66 3.83 -2.26
N GLY A 92 5.45 5.16 -2.22
CA GLY A 92 6.25 6.10 -3.03
C GLY A 92 7.77 5.99 -2.82
N LEU A 93 8.22 5.80 -1.57
CA LEU A 93 9.63 5.57 -1.26
C LEU A 93 10.13 4.23 -1.80
N THR A 94 9.42 3.13 -1.49
CA THR A 94 9.80 1.78 -1.96
C THR A 94 9.82 1.68 -3.48
N ALA A 95 8.85 2.28 -4.16
CA ALA A 95 8.83 2.36 -5.62
C ALA A 95 10.06 3.13 -6.14
N SER A 96 10.37 4.29 -5.55
CA SER A 96 11.55 5.09 -5.92
C SER A 96 12.86 4.34 -5.69
N GLU A 97 12.98 3.60 -4.58
CA GLU A 97 14.13 2.75 -4.28
C GLU A 97 14.28 1.61 -5.29
N CYS A 98 13.18 0.95 -5.65
CA CYS A 98 13.18 -0.09 -6.70
C CYS A 98 13.63 0.49 -8.05
N LEU A 99 13.09 1.64 -8.46
CA LEU A 99 13.51 2.33 -9.68
C LEU A 99 15.00 2.70 -9.66
N ALA A 100 15.49 3.27 -8.55
CA ALA A 100 16.90 3.62 -8.38
C ALA A 100 17.81 2.38 -8.40
N ALA A 101 17.34 1.23 -7.92
CA ALA A 101 18.04 -0.05 -8.00
C ALA A 101 17.93 -0.74 -9.37
N GLY A 102 17.08 -0.23 -10.27
CA GLY A 102 16.75 -0.90 -11.52
C GLY A 102 15.94 -2.19 -11.33
N LEU A 103 15.18 -2.30 -10.25
CA LEU A 103 14.50 -3.51 -9.80
C LEU A 103 13.03 -3.51 -10.23
N PRO A 104 12.61 -4.44 -11.10
CA PRO A 104 11.19 -4.56 -11.47
C PRO A 104 10.33 -5.02 -10.30
N MET A 105 9.04 -4.62 -10.32
CA MET A 105 8.12 -4.84 -9.20
C MET A 105 6.95 -5.77 -9.56
N VAL A 106 6.62 -6.66 -8.64
CA VAL A 106 5.35 -7.40 -8.60
C VAL A 106 4.48 -6.74 -7.54
N ILE A 107 3.50 -5.97 -7.98
CA ILE A 107 2.63 -5.17 -7.13
C ILE A 107 1.50 -6.05 -6.60
N VAL A 108 1.35 -6.05 -5.28
CA VAL A 108 0.31 -6.81 -4.58
C VAL A 108 -0.38 -5.89 -3.57
N ALA A 109 -1.71 -5.87 -3.59
CA ALA A 109 -2.56 -5.15 -2.64
C ALA A 109 -2.11 -3.67 -2.41
N PRO A 110 -2.07 -2.85 -3.48
CA PRO A 110 -1.85 -1.41 -3.32
C PRO A 110 -2.95 -0.80 -2.46
N ILE A 111 -2.61 0.17 -1.63
CA ILE A 111 -3.56 0.95 -0.84
C ILE A 111 -4.34 1.91 -1.77
N PRO A 112 -5.67 2.01 -1.65
CA PRO A 112 -6.47 2.93 -2.45
C PRO A 112 -5.92 4.37 -2.47
N GLY A 113 -6.01 5.03 -3.62
CA GLY A 113 -5.54 6.40 -3.81
C GLY A 113 -4.08 6.47 -4.28
N GLN A 114 -3.16 6.90 -3.41
CA GLN A 114 -1.78 7.21 -3.82
C GLN A 114 -1.02 5.99 -4.36
N GLU A 115 -1.15 4.82 -3.71
CA GLU A 115 -0.45 3.62 -4.18
C GLU A 115 -1.06 3.02 -5.44
N GLU A 116 -2.36 3.21 -5.70
CA GLU A 116 -2.97 2.82 -6.98
C GLU A 116 -2.43 3.66 -8.13
N ARG A 117 -2.34 4.99 -7.96
CA ARG A 117 -1.73 5.88 -8.95
C ARG A 117 -0.26 5.52 -9.22
N ASN A 118 0.49 5.19 -8.16
CA ASN A 118 1.86 4.68 -8.32
C ASN A 118 1.88 3.37 -9.10
N SER A 119 0.96 2.46 -8.82
CA SER A 119 0.84 1.19 -9.53
C SER A 119 0.62 1.42 -11.02
N ASP A 120 -0.34 2.27 -11.37
CA ASP A 120 -0.70 2.54 -12.77
C ASP A 120 0.49 3.16 -13.52
N HIS A 121 1.16 4.15 -12.91
CA HIS A 121 2.36 4.75 -13.48
C HIS A 121 3.47 3.72 -13.73
N LEU A 122 3.76 2.83 -12.77
CA LEU A 122 4.80 1.80 -12.91
C LEU A 122 4.44 0.74 -13.98
N LEU A 123 3.15 0.43 -14.14
CA LEU A 123 2.65 -0.49 -15.17
C LEU A 123 2.80 0.11 -16.57
N GLU A 124 2.38 1.37 -16.76
CA GLU A 124 2.47 2.08 -18.04
C GLU A 124 3.92 2.22 -18.53
N GLN A 125 4.86 2.38 -17.60
CA GLN A 125 6.28 2.45 -17.93
C GLN A 125 6.93 1.08 -18.13
N GLY A 126 6.16 -0.01 -18.00
CA GLY A 126 6.64 -1.37 -18.18
C GLY A 126 7.69 -1.77 -17.16
N VAL A 127 7.59 -1.28 -15.92
CA VAL A 127 8.50 -1.63 -14.80
C VAL A 127 7.85 -2.59 -13.82
N ALA A 128 6.52 -2.64 -13.80
CA ALA A 128 5.77 -3.46 -12.87
C ALA A 128 4.84 -4.47 -13.54
N LEU A 129 4.44 -5.45 -12.74
CA LEU A 129 3.39 -6.43 -12.95
C LEU A 129 2.42 -6.31 -11.78
N ARG A 130 1.12 -6.12 -12.03
CA ARG A 130 0.11 -6.08 -10.96
C ARG A 130 -0.56 -7.45 -10.79
N CYS A 131 -0.65 -7.90 -9.56
CA CYS A 131 -1.35 -9.10 -9.14
C CYS A 131 -2.62 -8.70 -8.39
N ASN A 132 -3.71 -8.46 -9.13
CA ASN A 132 -5.02 -8.10 -8.54
C ASN A 132 -5.51 -9.17 -7.56
N GLN A 133 -5.26 -10.44 -7.88
CA GLN A 133 -5.52 -11.56 -6.99
C GLN A 133 -4.20 -12.27 -6.65
N VAL A 134 -3.89 -12.36 -5.35
CA VAL A 134 -2.66 -13.01 -4.86
C VAL A 134 -2.55 -14.44 -5.37
N THR A 135 -3.67 -15.15 -5.52
CA THR A 135 -3.75 -16.53 -6.03
C THR A 135 -3.15 -16.72 -7.43
N THR A 136 -3.04 -15.67 -8.24
CA THR A 136 -2.45 -15.70 -9.58
C THR A 136 -0.96 -15.35 -9.60
N MET A 137 -0.40 -14.92 -8.47
CA MET A 137 0.94 -14.35 -8.40
C MET A 137 2.02 -15.37 -8.81
N ALA A 138 1.95 -16.61 -8.33
CA ALA A 138 2.94 -17.64 -8.67
C ALA A 138 3.02 -17.87 -10.18
N TRP A 139 1.87 -18.02 -10.84
CA TRP A 139 1.79 -18.20 -12.28
C TRP A 139 2.36 -17.00 -13.05
N LYS A 140 2.02 -15.77 -12.64
CA LYS A 140 2.54 -14.55 -13.29
C LYS A 140 4.05 -14.42 -13.14
N ILE A 141 4.59 -14.72 -11.96
CA ILE A 141 6.04 -14.71 -11.69
C ILE A 141 6.72 -15.81 -12.51
N ASP A 142 6.22 -17.04 -12.53
CA ASP A 142 6.81 -18.14 -13.32
C ASP A 142 6.84 -17.80 -14.81
N ARG A 143 5.77 -17.19 -15.35
CA ARG A 143 5.72 -16.71 -16.74
C ARG A 143 6.78 -15.63 -17.01
N LEU A 144 6.98 -14.70 -16.08
CA LEU A 144 7.97 -13.64 -16.23
C LEU A 144 9.41 -14.18 -16.12
N LEU A 145 9.68 -15.09 -15.17
CA LEU A 145 10.99 -15.72 -15.03
C LEU A 145 11.35 -16.61 -16.22
N ALA A 146 10.34 -17.18 -16.89
CA ALA A 146 10.51 -17.92 -18.14
C ALA A 146 10.72 -17.02 -19.38
N ASP A 147 10.67 -15.69 -19.23
CA ASP A 147 10.85 -14.70 -20.29
C ASP A 147 11.99 -13.71 -19.92
N PRO A 148 13.26 -14.13 -20.08
CA PRO A 148 14.41 -13.30 -19.70
C PRO A 148 14.50 -11.98 -20.46
N GLU A 149 14.04 -11.94 -21.71
CA GLU A 149 14.03 -10.71 -22.53
C GLU A 149 13.08 -9.67 -21.95
N ARG A 150 11.87 -10.09 -21.60
CA ARG A 150 10.89 -9.22 -20.94
C ARG A 150 11.39 -8.74 -19.58
N LEU A 151 11.98 -9.62 -18.78
CA LEU A 151 12.52 -9.27 -17.47
C LEU A 151 13.65 -8.24 -17.60
N GLU A 152 14.57 -8.42 -18.55
CA GLU A 152 15.64 -7.46 -18.82
C GLU A 152 15.09 -6.13 -19.36
N GLN A 153 14.02 -6.16 -20.16
CA GLN A 153 13.35 -4.94 -20.59
C GLN A 153 12.76 -4.16 -19.41
N MET A 154 12.10 -4.85 -18.47
CA MET A 154 11.58 -4.21 -17.25
C MET A 154 12.71 -3.61 -16.41
N ARG A 155 13.85 -4.30 -16.31
CA ARG A 155 15.05 -3.81 -15.59
C ARG A 155 15.60 -2.52 -16.21
N ARG A 156 15.71 -2.48 -17.54
CA ARG A 156 16.13 -1.28 -18.28
C ARG A 156 15.16 -0.12 -18.12
N ASN A 157 13.85 -0.41 -18.15
CA ASN A 157 12.83 0.60 -17.92
C ASN A 157 12.94 1.19 -16.50
N ALA A 158 13.15 0.35 -15.48
CA ALA A 158 13.35 0.78 -14.10
C ALA A 158 14.54 1.71 -13.98
N GLN A 159 15.69 1.35 -14.57
CA GLN A 159 16.90 2.17 -14.57
C GLN A 159 16.71 3.52 -15.26
N ARG A 160 15.97 3.55 -16.37
CA ARG A 160 15.69 4.79 -17.10
C ARG A 160 14.84 5.76 -16.28
N MET A 161 13.92 5.24 -15.47
CA MET A 161 13.08 6.05 -14.59
C MET A 161 13.76 6.43 -13.27
N GLY A 162 14.70 5.60 -12.80
CA GLY A 162 15.39 5.76 -11.54
C GLY A 162 16.09 7.11 -11.41
N ARG A 163 15.91 7.76 -10.25
CA ARG A 163 16.58 9.01 -9.87
C ARG A 163 17.42 8.79 -8.61
N PRO A 164 18.55 8.06 -8.67
CA PRO A 164 19.34 7.69 -7.49
C PRO A 164 19.92 8.90 -6.74
N ASP A 165 20.12 10.02 -7.43
CA ASP A 165 20.67 11.26 -6.86
C ASP A 165 19.59 12.28 -6.46
N SER A 166 18.31 11.89 -6.38
CA SER A 166 17.20 12.83 -6.16
C SER A 166 17.40 13.73 -4.93
N ALA A 167 17.84 13.16 -3.80
CA ALA A 167 18.13 13.93 -2.59
C ALA A 167 19.24 14.97 -2.80
N ARG A 168 20.31 14.60 -3.50
CA ARG A 168 21.41 15.51 -3.84
C ARG A 168 20.93 16.62 -4.77
N VAL A 169 20.17 16.27 -5.81
CA VAL A 169 19.59 17.23 -6.78
C VAL A 169 18.68 18.22 -6.06
N ILE A 170 17.84 17.78 -5.12
CA ILE A 170 16.97 18.67 -4.34
C ILE A 170 17.79 19.64 -3.51
N VAL A 171 18.78 19.14 -2.77
CA VAL A 171 19.65 20.00 -1.94
C VAL A 171 20.42 21.00 -2.80
N GLU A 172 21.01 20.55 -3.91
CA GLU A 172 21.70 21.44 -4.85
C GLU A 172 20.75 22.49 -5.43
N THR A 173 19.52 22.12 -5.79
CA THR A 173 18.50 23.05 -6.30
C THR A 173 18.19 24.11 -5.25
N LEU A 174 17.89 23.70 -4.01
CA LEU A 174 17.56 24.62 -2.92
C LEU A 174 18.72 25.57 -2.56
N LEU A 175 19.97 25.10 -2.64
CA LEU A 175 21.14 25.94 -2.35
C LEU A 175 21.41 27.01 -3.41
N HIS A 176 20.89 26.83 -4.63
CA HIS A 176 21.04 27.78 -5.74
C HIS A 176 19.73 28.51 -6.06
N GLU A 177 18.68 28.29 -5.26
CA GLU A 177 17.38 28.92 -5.46
C GLU A 177 17.39 30.32 -4.86
N GLU A 178 17.26 31.33 -5.73
CA GLU A 178 17.12 32.74 -5.33
C GLU A 178 15.65 33.14 -5.10
N ALA A 179 14.71 32.23 -5.34
CA ALA A 179 13.29 32.50 -5.19
C ALA A 179 12.95 32.73 -3.71
N ALA A 180 12.14 33.75 -3.44
CA ALA A 180 11.59 33.95 -2.12
C ALA A 180 10.71 32.73 -1.76
N PRO A 181 10.77 32.24 -0.50
CA PRO A 181 9.87 31.17 -0.07
C PRO A 181 8.42 31.58 -0.33
N VAL A 182 7.62 30.65 -0.86
CA VAL A 182 6.18 30.83 -0.90
C VAL A 182 5.69 30.79 0.55
N ALA A 183 5.48 31.96 1.13
CA ALA A 183 4.80 32.09 2.41
C ALA A 183 3.30 32.07 2.15
N LEU A 184 2.64 31.02 2.63
CA LEU A 184 1.18 30.99 2.72
C LEU A 184 0.81 31.74 4.00
N ASP A 185 0.09 32.84 3.87
CA ASP A 185 -0.50 33.51 5.03
C ASP A 185 -1.55 32.58 5.70
N PRO A 186 -1.88 32.81 6.98
CA PRO A 186 -2.81 31.96 7.72
C PRO A 186 -4.15 31.77 7.02
N ASP A 187 -4.69 32.81 6.36
CA ASP A 187 -5.99 32.73 5.69
C ASP A 187 -5.90 31.82 4.46
N THR A 188 -4.82 31.93 3.68
CA THR A 188 -4.55 31.00 2.57
C THR A 188 -4.31 29.57 3.05
N GLN A 189 -3.64 29.37 4.19
CA GLN A 189 -3.47 28.03 4.78
C GLN A 189 -4.80 27.42 5.21
N GLU A 190 -5.68 28.23 5.79
CA GLU A 190 -7.03 27.81 6.19
C GLU A 190 -7.87 27.44 4.97
N LEU A 191 -7.84 28.24 3.91
CA LEU A 191 -8.50 27.95 2.64
C LEU A 191 -7.98 26.65 1.98
N ILE A 192 -6.67 26.40 2.03
CA ILE A 192 -6.09 25.14 1.51
C ILE A 192 -6.51 23.95 2.39
N ALA A 193 -6.54 24.12 3.71
CA ALA A 193 -6.97 23.08 4.64
C ALA A 193 -8.48 22.78 4.51
N GLU A 194 -9.31 23.79 4.24
CA GLU A 194 -10.72 23.62 3.87
C GLU A 194 -10.86 22.88 2.54
N ALA A 195 -10.15 23.30 1.50
CA ALA A 195 -10.17 22.62 0.19
C ALA A 195 -9.68 21.16 0.28
N ALA A 196 -8.69 20.87 1.14
CA ALA A 196 -8.16 19.53 1.33
C ALA A 196 -9.10 18.60 2.12
N ARG A 197 -10.01 19.16 2.94
CA ARG A 197 -11.09 18.42 3.62
C ARG A 197 -12.21 17.97 2.67
N GLY A 198 -12.14 18.39 1.40
CA GLY A 198 -13.05 18.00 0.33
C GLY A 198 -13.88 19.18 -0.15
N PHE A 199 -14.08 19.28 -1.48
CA PHE A 199 -15.08 20.20 -2.03
C PHE A 199 -16.47 19.65 -1.72
N GLY A 200 -17.16 20.28 -0.77
CA GLY A 200 -18.55 20.02 -0.39
C GLY A 200 -18.81 20.55 1.01
N GLY A 201 -20.01 21.06 1.27
CA GLY A 201 -20.44 21.44 2.60
C GLY A 201 -20.44 20.26 3.58
N PRO A 202 -20.69 20.50 4.87
CA PRO A 202 -20.83 19.41 5.83
C PRO A 202 -21.91 18.42 5.34
N VAL A 203 -21.59 17.13 5.42
CA VAL A 203 -22.54 16.05 5.16
C VAL A 203 -23.20 15.72 6.49
N MET A 204 -24.51 15.92 6.56
CA MET A 204 -25.31 15.64 7.74
C MET A 204 -25.60 14.14 7.80
N VAL A 205 -25.43 13.52 8.97
CA VAL A 205 -25.67 12.09 9.20
C VAL A 205 -26.78 11.93 10.23
N TYR A 206 -27.82 11.19 9.86
CA TYR A 206 -29.03 10.95 10.63
C TYR A 206 -29.18 9.46 10.96
N ASP A 207 -29.85 9.13 12.07
CA ASP A 207 -30.40 7.79 12.29
C ASP A 207 -31.62 7.64 11.37
N ALA A 208 -31.58 6.67 10.45
CA ALA A 208 -32.63 6.47 9.45
C ALA A 208 -33.98 6.08 10.05
N ALA A 209 -34.00 5.49 11.27
CA ALA A 209 -35.20 5.07 11.95
C ALA A 209 -35.85 6.20 12.78
N THR A 210 -35.05 7.10 13.37
CA THR A 210 -35.55 8.17 14.23
C THR A 210 -35.56 9.55 13.57
N ASP A 211 -34.86 9.70 12.44
CA ASP A 211 -34.58 10.98 11.77
C ASP A 211 -33.82 11.98 12.67
N GLU A 212 -33.15 11.47 13.70
CA GLU A 212 -32.33 12.27 14.62
C GLU A 212 -30.95 12.53 14.00
N LEU A 213 -30.49 13.79 14.07
CA LEU A 213 -29.15 14.15 13.62
C LEU A 213 -28.09 13.56 14.57
N LEU A 214 -27.30 12.63 14.05
CA LEU A 214 -26.18 12.00 14.77
C LEU A 214 -24.93 12.88 14.75
N GLY A 215 -24.71 13.65 13.66
CA GLY A 215 -23.60 14.59 13.55
C GLY A 215 -23.28 14.96 12.11
N THR A 216 -22.08 15.49 11.89
CA THR A 216 -21.61 15.93 10.57
C THR A 216 -20.30 15.28 10.21
N ILE A 217 -20.16 14.89 8.95
CA ILE A 217 -18.92 14.34 8.38
C ILE A 217 -18.48 15.16 7.16
N SER A 218 -17.22 15.05 6.80
CA SER A 218 -16.65 15.61 5.57
C SER A 218 -16.94 14.73 4.35
N GLU A 219 -16.85 15.30 3.14
CA GLU A 219 -16.90 14.51 1.89
C GLU A 219 -15.81 13.44 1.83
N GLY A 220 -14.64 13.70 2.41
CA GLY A 220 -13.57 12.69 2.54
C GLY A 220 -13.99 11.50 3.41
N GLN A 221 -14.65 11.76 4.52
CA GLN A 221 -15.21 10.73 5.41
C GLN A 221 -16.34 9.96 4.74
N LEU A 222 -17.24 10.65 4.03
CA LEU A 222 -18.29 10.01 3.24
C LEU A 222 -17.72 9.09 2.14
N ALA A 223 -16.62 9.51 1.49
CA ALA A 223 -15.92 8.69 0.50
C ALA A 223 -15.32 7.42 1.12
N VAL A 224 -14.80 7.49 2.35
CA VAL A 224 -14.31 6.32 3.09
C VAL A 224 -15.46 5.36 3.40
N LEU A 225 -16.59 5.86 3.94
CA LEU A 225 -17.79 5.05 4.19
C LEU A 225 -18.25 4.33 2.91
N SER A 226 -18.41 5.09 1.83
CA SER A 226 -18.87 4.58 0.53
C SER A 226 -17.92 3.52 -0.06
N ALA A 227 -16.60 3.68 0.13
CA ALA A 227 -15.61 2.76 -0.39
C ALA A 227 -15.49 1.45 0.42
N VAL A 228 -15.83 1.49 1.71
CA VAL A 228 -15.72 0.32 2.60
C VAL A 228 -17.01 -0.48 2.67
N LEU A 229 -18.16 0.19 2.64
CA LEU A 229 -19.47 -0.42 2.91
C LEU A 229 -20.28 -0.82 1.68
N GLU A 230 -19.74 -0.64 0.47
CA GLU A 230 -20.33 -1.02 -0.83
C GLU A 230 -21.83 -0.63 -0.98
N ARG A 231 -22.10 0.49 -1.64
CA ARG A 231 -23.48 0.93 -1.94
C ARG A 231 -24.18 -0.05 -2.91
N GLU A 232 -25.42 -0.46 -2.62
CA GLU A 232 -26.19 -1.34 -3.52
C GLU A 232 -26.63 -0.57 -4.78
N SER A 233 -26.80 0.75 -4.66
CA SER A 233 -27.14 1.67 -5.76
C SER A 233 -26.32 2.97 -5.73
N PRO A 234 -26.04 3.60 -6.90
CA PRO A 234 -25.46 4.95 -6.96
C PRO A 234 -26.28 6.04 -6.26
N ASP A 235 -27.55 5.76 -5.96
CA ASP A 235 -28.50 6.66 -5.31
C ASP A 235 -28.71 6.35 -3.81
N ASP A 236 -28.10 5.30 -3.25
CA ASP A 236 -28.25 4.96 -1.81
C ASP A 236 -27.60 6.02 -0.93
N ASN A 237 -28.39 6.69 -0.11
CA ASN A 237 -27.88 7.63 0.86
C ASN A 237 -27.89 7.08 2.29
N ASP A 238 -27.87 5.76 2.44
CA ASP A 238 -27.87 5.07 3.72
C ASP A 238 -26.76 4.02 3.83
N PHE A 239 -26.39 3.71 5.07
CA PHE A 239 -25.42 2.68 5.41
C PHE A 239 -25.85 1.95 6.68
N TYR A 240 -25.71 0.63 6.68
CA TYR A 240 -25.84 -0.17 7.89
C TYR A 240 -24.52 -0.16 8.68
N ILE A 241 -24.59 0.20 9.96
CA ILE A 241 -23.43 0.33 10.85
C ILE A 241 -23.62 -0.56 12.08
N ASP A 242 -22.62 -1.38 12.36
CA ASP A 242 -22.51 -2.20 13.56
C ASP A 242 -21.05 -2.22 14.07
N GLY A 243 -20.81 -2.84 15.23
CA GLY A 243 -19.46 -2.97 15.80
C GLY A 243 -18.41 -3.53 14.82
N PRO A 244 -18.67 -4.66 14.13
CA PRO A 244 -17.79 -5.21 13.09
C PRO A 244 -17.48 -4.23 11.94
N THR A 245 -18.47 -3.45 11.51
CA THR A 245 -18.32 -2.43 10.47
C THR A 245 -17.37 -1.32 10.89
N ILE A 246 -17.46 -0.88 12.16
CA ILE A 246 -16.54 0.13 12.72
C ILE A 246 -15.11 -0.43 12.81
N GLU A 247 -14.93 -1.69 13.22
CA GLU A 247 -13.61 -2.34 13.21
C GLU A 247 -13.03 -2.41 11.80
N LEU A 248 -13.84 -2.74 10.79
CA LEU A 248 -13.43 -2.76 9.40
C LEU A 248 -13.00 -1.37 8.91
N LEU A 249 -13.76 -0.33 9.22
CA LEU A 249 -13.43 1.07 8.90
C LEU A 249 -12.10 1.48 9.55
N ARG A 250 -11.90 1.11 10.82
CA ARG A 250 -10.67 1.35 11.57
C ARG A 250 -9.46 0.66 10.90
N ASP A 251 -9.60 -0.60 10.50
CA ASP A 251 -8.56 -1.35 9.79
C ASP A 251 -8.24 -0.77 8.39
N ARG A 252 -9.20 -0.07 7.77
CA ARG A 252 -9.04 0.62 6.49
C ARG A 252 -8.54 2.07 6.64
N GLY A 253 -8.29 2.52 7.87
CA GLY A 253 -7.70 3.83 8.13
C GLY A 253 -8.69 4.98 8.15
N ALA A 254 -9.96 4.73 8.49
CA ALA A 254 -10.90 5.78 8.85
C ALA A 254 -10.32 6.65 9.98
N ASP A 255 -10.59 7.95 9.93
CA ASP A 255 -10.10 8.89 10.95
C ASP A 255 -10.86 8.75 12.28
N ALA A 256 -10.28 9.31 13.33
CA ALA A 256 -10.79 9.16 14.69
C ALA A 256 -12.15 9.84 14.92
N ASP A 257 -12.43 10.94 14.23
CA ASP A 257 -13.67 11.71 14.43
C ASP A 257 -14.85 10.96 13.80
N LEU A 258 -14.65 10.38 12.60
CA LEU A 258 -15.64 9.50 11.98
C LEU A 258 -15.94 8.28 12.86
N LEU A 259 -14.89 7.62 13.38
CA LEU A 259 -15.07 6.44 14.22
C LEU A 259 -15.82 6.77 15.52
N ALA A 260 -15.49 7.91 16.16
CA ALA A 260 -16.17 8.34 17.37
C ALA A 260 -17.67 8.61 17.15
N LEU A 261 -18.03 9.26 16.03
CA LEU A 261 -19.41 9.50 15.66
C LEU A 261 -20.20 8.19 15.49
N LEU A 262 -19.62 7.22 14.78
CA LEU A 262 -20.28 5.93 14.54
C LEU A 262 -20.38 5.08 15.81
N GLU A 263 -19.35 5.09 16.66
CA GLU A 263 -19.34 4.39 17.95
C GLU A 263 -20.43 4.94 18.87
N GLN A 264 -20.59 6.27 18.91
CA GLN A 264 -21.67 6.91 19.65
C GLN A 264 -23.04 6.54 19.08
N ALA A 265 -23.18 6.49 17.75
CA ALA A 265 -24.45 6.16 17.09
C ALA A 265 -24.95 4.74 17.39
N ILE A 266 -24.05 3.79 17.65
CA ILE A 266 -24.42 2.40 18.00
C ILE A 266 -24.42 2.13 19.52
N GLU A 267 -24.09 3.10 20.37
CA GLU A 267 -23.85 2.87 21.81
C GLU A 267 -25.07 2.25 22.52
N GLU A 268 -26.28 2.68 22.17
CA GLU A 268 -27.51 2.18 22.81
C GLU A 268 -28.06 0.88 22.21
N ARG A 269 -27.98 0.72 20.88
CA ARG A 269 -28.67 -0.35 20.15
C ARG A 269 -27.74 -1.44 19.61
N GLY A 270 -26.43 -1.20 19.59
CA GLY A 270 -25.41 -2.09 19.02
C GLY A 270 -25.32 -2.06 17.49
N GLU A 271 -26.33 -1.48 16.82
CA GLU A 271 -26.43 -1.30 15.38
C GLU A 271 -27.30 -0.06 15.07
N VAL A 272 -27.05 0.56 13.93
CA VAL A 272 -27.84 1.69 13.43
C VAL A 272 -27.76 1.73 11.90
N GLU A 273 -28.87 2.07 11.25
CA GLU A 273 -28.88 2.44 9.85
C GLU A 273 -28.74 3.97 9.79
N ILE A 274 -27.64 4.46 9.22
CA ILE A 274 -27.40 5.89 9.07
C ILE A 274 -27.86 6.34 7.70
N ARG A 275 -28.44 7.54 7.61
CA ARG A 275 -28.79 8.22 6.37
C ARG A 275 -28.00 9.52 6.27
N TRP A 276 -27.54 9.90 5.09
CA TRP A 276 -26.79 11.13 4.91
C TRP A 276 -27.42 12.08 3.89
N GLU A 277 -27.22 13.38 4.13
CA GLU A 277 -27.66 14.47 3.26
C GLU A 277 -26.56 15.52 3.12
N ARG A 278 -26.49 16.17 1.96
CA ARG A 278 -25.63 17.34 1.75
C ARG A 278 -26.44 18.59 2.08
N GLU A 279 -25.82 19.53 2.80
CA GLU A 279 -26.37 20.88 2.90
C GLU A 279 -26.27 21.53 1.49
N GLU A 280 -27.42 21.98 0.95
CA GLU A 280 -27.50 22.69 -0.35
C GLU A 280 -26.83 24.06 -0.33
#